data_AF-A0A6A6ZRP0-F1
#
_entry.id   AF-A0A6A6ZRP0-F1
#
_cell.length_a   1.000
_cell.length_b   1.000
_cell.length_c   1.000
_cell.angle_alpha   90.00
_cell.angle_beta   90.00
_cell.angle_gamma   90.00
#
_symmetry.space_group_name_H-M   'P 1'
#
loop_
_entity.id
_entity.type
_entity.pdbx_description
1 polymer ?
#
loop_
_entity_poly.entity_id
_entity_poly.type
_entity_poly.pdbx_seq_one_letter_code
_entity_poly.pdbx_strand_id
1 'polypeptide(L)' 'MAGWVFRENRVPHYQREFQKHDGLRTWEKARGKWMMPAYKTLLFTSIGASMYMMGRLVLGHKTWIGKN' A
#
# COMPACT_ATOMS: atom_id res chain seq x y z
N MET A 1 17.44 22.28 16.52
CA MET A 1 16.43 22.90 15.62
C MET A 1 16.90 22.80 14.17
N ALA A 2 16.99 21.60 13.59
CA ALA A 2 17.30 21.42 12.16
C ALA A 2 15.99 21.41 11.35
N GLY A 3 15.20 22.48 11.51
CA GLY A 3 13.89 22.62 10.89
C GLY A 3 13.99 23.48 9.64
N TRP A 4 13.70 22.91 8.47
CA TRP A 4 13.35 23.57 7.20
C TRP A 4 14.34 24.56 6.55
N VAL A 5 15.22 25.22 7.30
CA VAL A 5 16.08 26.33 6.85
C VAL A 5 17.29 25.85 6.04
N PHE A 6 17.81 24.63 6.29
CA PHE A 6 18.98 24.07 5.59
C PHE A 6 18.66 22.80 4.80
N ARG A 7 17.39 22.55 4.47
CA ARG A 7 17.01 21.37 3.68
C ARG A 7 17.22 21.65 2.20
N GLU A 8 17.93 20.77 1.52
CA GLU A 8 18.07 20.81 0.06
C GLU A 8 16.70 20.82 -0.63
N ASN A 9 16.50 21.77 -1.52
CA ASN A 9 15.25 21.91 -2.27
C ASN A 9 15.13 20.83 -3.35
N ARG A 10 14.29 19.83 -3.10
CA ARG A 10 13.99 18.75 -4.07
C ARG A 10 12.73 19.02 -4.90
N VAL A 11 12.12 20.20 -4.83
CA VAL A 11 10.90 20.52 -5.59
C VAL A 11 11.10 20.35 -7.10
N PRO A 12 12.18 20.89 -7.73
CA PRO A 12 12.40 20.69 -9.16
C PRO A 12 12.60 19.22 -9.54
N HIS A 13 13.21 18.43 -8.65
CA HIS A 13 13.39 17.00 -8.84
C HIS A 13 12.04 16.26 -8.93
N TYR A 14 11.14 16.51 -7.96
CA TYR A 14 9.81 15.90 -7.99
C TYR A 14 8.95 16.43 -9.15
N GLN A 15 9.04 17.73 -9.49
CA GLN A 15 8.33 18.28 -10.65
C GLN A 15 8.67 17.51 -11.94
N ARG A 16 9.96 17.23 -12.19
CA ARG A 16 10.40 16.43 -13.35
C ARG A 16 9.87 14.99 -13.32
N GLU A 17 9.91 14.33 -12.17
CA GLU A 17 9.42 12.95 -12.02
C GLU A 17 7.89 12.84 -12.25
N PHE A 18 7.12 13.79 -11.70
CA PHE A 18 5.65 13.79 -11.81
C PHE A 18 5.14 14.29 -13.16
N GLN A 19 5.84 15.23 -13.81
CA GLN A 19 5.47 15.75 -15.13
C GLN A 19 5.95 14.86 -16.29
N LYS A 20 6.73 13.80 -16.03
CA LYS A 20 7.14 12.85 -17.05
C LYS A 20 5.92 12.14 -17.66
N HIS A 21 5.78 12.20 -18.98
CA HIS A 21 4.74 11.51 -19.76
C HIS A 21 5.08 10.02 -19.95
N ASP A 22 5.03 9.25 -18.87
CA ASP A 22 5.26 7.80 -18.85
C ASP A 22 3.97 6.97 -18.78
N GLY A 23 2.80 7.62 -18.81
CA GLY A 23 1.48 6.97 -18.72
C GLY A 23 1.17 6.36 -17.35
N LEU A 24 2.04 6.56 -16.35
CA LEU A 24 1.83 6.05 -15.00
C LEU A 24 0.93 6.99 -14.20
N ARG A 25 0.18 6.41 -13.27
CA ARG A 25 -0.66 7.19 -12.36
C ARG A 25 0.19 7.92 -11.33
N THR A 26 -0.30 9.03 -10.82
CA THR A 26 0.41 9.86 -9.83
C THR A 26 0.87 9.06 -8.62
N TRP A 27 0.06 8.13 -8.12
CA TRP A 27 0.41 7.32 -6.94
C TRP A 27 1.42 6.19 -7.21
N GLU A 28 1.75 5.90 -8.46
CA GLU A 28 2.75 4.88 -8.84
C GLU A 28 4.15 5.48 -9.00
N LYS A 29 4.25 6.81 -9.07
CA LYS A 29 5.51 7.55 -9.23
C LYS A 29 6.26 7.75 -7.91
N ALA A 30 7.55 8.06 -8.00
CA ALA A 30 8.45 8.22 -6.86
C ALA A 30 8.43 7.00 -5.91
N ARG A 31 7.94 7.18 -4.67
CA ARG A 31 7.83 6.09 -3.67
C ARG A 31 6.74 5.08 -3.99
N GLY A 32 5.82 5.43 -4.88
CA GLY A 32 4.73 4.56 -5.31
C GLY A 32 5.18 3.22 -5.88
N LYS A 33 6.36 3.18 -6.52
CA LYS A 33 6.93 1.98 -7.16
C LYS A 33 7.06 0.79 -6.22
N TRP A 34 7.35 1.01 -4.94
CA TRP A 34 7.46 -0.06 -3.93
C TRP A 34 6.33 -0.02 -2.90
N MET A 35 5.83 1.18 -2.56
CA MET A 35 4.78 1.34 -1.56
C MET A 35 3.43 0.81 -2.06
N MET A 36 3.09 1.02 -3.33
CA MET A 36 1.81 0.56 -3.88
C MET A 36 1.73 -0.97 -4.00
N PRO A 37 2.76 -1.69 -4.49
CA PRO A 37 2.76 -3.15 -4.44
C PRO A 37 2.63 -3.70 -3.02
N ALA A 38 3.41 -3.17 -2.07
CA ALA A 38 3.34 -3.61 -0.67
C ALA A 38 1.94 -3.39 -0.07
N TYR A 39 1.34 -2.23 -0.31
CA TYR A 39 -0.03 -1.92 0.09
C TYR A 39 -1.05 -2.88 -0.53
N LYS A 40 -0.95 -3.15 -1.84
CA LYS A 40 -1.85 -4.08 -2.55
C LYS A 40 -1.77 -5.48 -1.97
N THR A 41 -0.57 -5.99 -1.69
CA THR A 41 -0.39 -7.30 -1.05
C THR A 41 -1.11 -7.35 0.29
N LEU A 42 -0.86 -6.40 1.19
CA LEU A 42 -1.52 -6.36 2.50
C LEU A 42 -3.04 -6.23 2.39
N LEU A 43 -3.52 -5.42 1.44
CA LEU A 43 -4.95 -5.22 1.22
C LEU A 43 -5.62 -6.54 0.80
N PHE A 44 -5.12 -7.19 -0.25
CA PHE A 44 -5.73 -8.44 -0.73
C PHE A 44 -5.58 -9.59 0.26
N THR A 45 -4.45 -9.68 0.99
CA THR A 45 -4.27 -10.68 2.04
C THR A 45 -5.26 -10.48 3.20
N SER A 46 -5.45 -9.24 3.67
CA SER A 46 -6.36 -8.97 4.79
C SER A 46 -7.83 -9.13 4.40
N ILE A 47 -8.21 -8.76 3.18
CA ILE A 47 -9.54 -9.02 2.63
C ILE A 47 -9.77 -10.53 2.51
N GLY A 48 -8.84 -11.27 1.91
CA GLY A 48 -8.93 -12.72 1.77
C GLY A 48 -9.05 -13.43 3.11
N ALA A 49 -8.24 -13.05 4.10
CA ALA A 49 -8.31 -13.56 5.46
C ALA A 49 -9.68 -13.29 6.13
N SER A 50 -10.21 -12.08 5.98
CA SER A 50 -11.50 -11.70 6.55
C SER A 50 -12.65 -12.50 5.91
N MET A 51 -12.63 -12.64 4.58
CA MET A 51 -13.63 -13.45 3.87
C MET A 51 -13.54 -14.93 4.21
N TYR A 52 -12.33 -15.47 4.38
CA TYR A 52 -12.12 -16.84 4.83
C TYR A 52 -12.73 -17.07 6.21
N MET A 53 -12.43 -16.21 7.18
CA MET A 53 -12.98 -16.34 8.55
C MET A 53 -14.49 -16.13 8.61
N MET A 54 -15.03 -15.22 7.80
CA MET A 54 -16.47 -15.06 7.65
C MET A 54 -17.12 -16.34 7.12
N GLY A 55 -16.57 -16.94 6.06
CA GLY A 55 -17.09 -18.21 5.52
C GLY A 55 -17.00 -19.36 6.53
N ARG A 56 -15.89 -19.45 7.27
CA ARG A 56 -15.70 -20.43 8.35
C ARG A 56 -16.71 -20.24 9.48
N LEU A 57 -17.02 -18.99 9.84
CA LEU A 57 -17.98 -18.64 10.87
C LEU A 57 -19.42 -18.99 10.46
N VAL A 58 -19.79 -18.78 9.19
CA VAL A 58 -21.08 -19.25 8.64
C VAL A 58 -21.21 -20.77 8.75
N LEU A 59 -20.12 -21.51 8.58
CA LEU A 59 -20.07 -22.98 8.75
C LEU A 59 -19.91 -23.44 10.22
N GLY A 60 -19.94 -22.52 11.18
CA GLY A 60 -19.87 -22.82 12.62
C GLY A 60 -18.46 -23.00 13.20
N HIS A 61 -17.41 -22.76 12.40
CA HIS A 61 -16.03 -22.83 12.88
C HIS A 61 -15.55 -21.49 13.45
N LYS A 62 -14.99 -21.51 14.66
CA LYS A 62 -14.52 -20.29 15.36
C LYS A 62 -13.02 -20.01 15.19
N THR A 63 -12.25 -20.99 14.73
CA THR A 63 -10.80 -20.89 14.55
C THR A 63 -10.36 -20.97 13.09
N TRP A 64 -9.16 -20.43 12.83
CA TRP A 64 -8.54 -20.37 11.50
C TRP A 64 -8.27 -21.75 10.91
N ILE A 65 -7.79 -22.69 11.74
CA ILE A 65 -7.49 -24.06 11.35
C ILE A 65 -7.95 -24.97 12.49
N GLY A 66 -8.83 -25.92 12.21
CA GLY A 66 -9.37 -26.86 13.20
C GLY A 66 -10.89 -26.92 13.22
N LYS A 67 -11.45 -27.77 14.08
CA LYS A 67 -12.90 -27.90 14.25
C LYS A 67 -13.47 -27.00 15.35
N ASN A 68 -12.64 -26.50 16.26
CA ASN A 68 -13.04 -25.79 17.47
C ASN A 68 -12.32 -24.45 17.58
#